data_AF-A0A8I1H7V7-F1
#
_entry.id   AF-A0A8I1H7V7-F1
#
_cell.length_a   1.000
_cell.length_b   1.000
_cell.length_c   1.000
_cell.angle_alpha   90.00
_cell.angle_beta   90.00
_cell.angle_gamma   90.00
#
_symmetry.space_group_name_H-M   'P 1'
#
loop_
_entity.id
_entity.type
_entity.pdbx_description
1 polymer ?
#
loop_
_entity_poly.entity_id
_entity_poly.type
_entity_poly.pdbx_seq_one_letter_code
_entity_poly.pdbx_strand_id
1 'polypeptide(L)' 'MDYQNGFKSSYEKEYLNAPLPIEEKDCVKIPLKEFEKNVAYDITLDIYKTFDTRICVVEHNNKLEIREPEPGETTCK' A
#
# COMPACT_ATOMS: atom_id res chain seq x y z
N MET A 1 -8.88 16.38 -24.79
CA MET A 1 -9.00 14.90 -24.65
C MET A 1 -7.72 14.50 -23.94
N ASP A 2 -7.71 14.65 -22.62
CA ASP A 2 -6.47 14.68 -21.83
C ASP A 2 -6.52 13.55 -20.79
N TYR A 3 -6.58 12.33 -21.31
CA TYR A 3 -6.47 11.09 -20.53
C TYR A 3 -4.98 10.70 -20.42
N GLN A 4 -4.14 11.63 -19.96
CA GLN A 4 -2.70 11.42 -19.78
C GLN A 4 -2.19 11.80 -18.38
N ASN A 5 -3.06 12.03 -17.40
CA ASN A 5 -2.63 11.89 -16.00
C ASN A 5 -2.76 10.42 -15.61
N GLY A 6 -1.92 9.58 -16.22
CA GLY A 6 -1.76 8.18 -15.86
C GLY A 6 -1.38 8.12 -14.39
N PHE A 7 -2.20 7.43 -13.60
CA PHE A 7 -1.87 7.08 -12.23
C PHE A 7 -0.43 6.54 -12.21
N LYS A 8 0.47 7.24 -11.51
CA LYS A 8 1.86 6.82 -11.35
C LYS A 8 1.98 6.22 -9.96
N SER A 9 2.10 4.90 -9.93
CA SER A 9 2.34 4.15 -8.69
C SER A 9 3.63 4.62 -8.03
N SER A 10 3.61 4.82 -6.71
CA SER A 10 4.83 5.07 -5.93
C SER A 10 5.73 3.83 -5.89
N TYR A 11 5.12 2.65 -5.94
CA TYR A 11 5.78 1.35 -6.03
C TYR A 11 4.87 0.37 -6.76
N GLU A 12 5.43 -0.43 -7.67
CA GLU A 12 4.70 -1.45 -8.41
C GLU A 12 5.57 -2.68 -8.62
N LYS A 13 4.98 -3.86 -8.49
CA LYS A 13 5.66 -5.13 -8.73
C LYS A 13 4.70 -6.22 -9.14
N GLU A 14 5.02 -6.87 -10.25
CA GLU A 14 4.31 -8.04 -10.75
C GLU A 14 4.94 -9.33 -10.19
N TYR A 15 4.09 -10.26 -9.75
CA TYR A 15 4.51 -11.55 -9.21
C TYR A 15 3.97 -12.68 -10.08
N LEU A 16 4.86 -13.32 -10.86
CA LEU A 16 4.49 -14.45 -11.72
C LEU A 16 4.57 -15.77 -10.95
N ASN A 17 3.53 -16.59 -11.06
CA ASN A 17 3.43 -17.91 -10.41
C ASN A 17 3.63 -17.89 -8.89
N ALA A 18 3.36 -16.76 -8.23
CA ALA A 18 3.41 -16.68 -6.77
C ALA A 18 2.18 -17.36 -6.15
N PRO A 19 2.36 -18.07 -5.02
CA PRO A 19 1.21 -18.57 -4.26
C PRO A 19 0.38 -17.39 -3.74
N LEU A 20 -0.91 -17.64 -3.51
CA LEU A 20 -1.75 -16.66 -2.82
C LEU A 20 -1.21 -16.44 -1.40
N PRO A 21 -1.18 -15.18 -0.92
CA PRO A 21 -0.64 -14.83 0.39
C PRO A 21 -1.61 -15.26 1.51
N ILE A 22 -1.71 -16.57 1.73
CA ILE A 22 -2.54 -17.18 2.79
C ILE A 22 -1.75 -17.24 4.11
N GLU A 23 -0.47 -17.61 4.02
CA GLU A 23 0.45 -17.66 5.16
C GLU A 23 1.42 -16.48 5.12
N GLU A 24 1.98 -16.09 6.27
CA GLU A 24 2.91 -14.95 6.35
C GLU A 24 4.13 -15.09 5.42
N LYS A 25 4.61 -16.32 5.22
CA LYS A 25 5.72 -16.63 4.30
C LYS A 25 5.38 -16.33 2.83
N ASP A 26 4.09 -16.37 2.48
CA ASP A 26 3.58 -16.17 1.13
C ASP A 26 3.18 -14.70 0.91
N CYS A 27 3.22 -13.86 1.96
CA CYS A 27 2.96 -12.43 1.87
C CYS A 27 4.00 -11.71 1.00
N VAL A 28 3.50 -10.79 0.19
CA VAL A 28 4.31 -9.85 -0.57
C VAL A 28 4.92 -8.82 0.39
N LYS A 29 6.24 -8.65 0.30
CA LYS A 29 6.97 -7.65 1.09
C LYS A 29 7.17 -6.38 0.26
N ILE A 30 6.77 -5.24 0.84
CA ILE A 30 7.03 -3.91 0.28
C ILE A 30 8.13 -3.26 1.14
N PRO A 31 9.21 -2.72 0.54
CA PRO A 31 10.26 -2.06 1.31
C PRO A 31 9.72 -0.81 2.03
N LEU A 32 10.06 -0.66 3.32
CA LEU A 32 9.61 0.50 4.12
C LEU A 32 10.05 1.86 3.54
N LYS A 33 11.14 1.90 2.78
CA LYS A 33 11.64 3.12 2.11
C LYS A 33 10.70 3.66 1.04
N GLU A 34 9.74 2.86 0.56
CA GLU A 34 8.73 3.28 -0.42
C GLU A 34 7.57 4.03 0.26
N PHE A 35 7.54 4.05 1.60
CA PHE A 35 6.54 4.75 2.40
C PHE A 35 7.13 5.96 3.08
N GLU A 36 6.55 7.13 2.80
CA GLU A 36 6.72 8.31 3.63
C GLU A 36 5.88 8.18 4.90
N LYS A 37 6.44 8.63 6.03
CA LYS A 37 5.75 8.55 7.32
C LYS A 37 4.54 9.48 7.32
N ASN A 38 3.44 9.00 7.89
CA ASN A 38 2.19 9.72 8.04
C ASN A 38 1.53 10.18 6.72
N VAL A 39 1.86 9.55 5.59
CA VAL A 39 1.19 9.78 4.31
C VAL A 39 0.27 8.61 4.02
N ALA A 40 -0.96 8.92 3.56
CA ALA A 40 -1.92 7.92 3.13
C ALA A 40 -1.55 7.38 1.74
N TYR A 41 -1.40 6.06 1.64
CA TYR A 41 -1.16 5.32 0.41
C TYR A 41 -2.36 4.44 0.09
N ASP A 42 -2.78 4.46 -1.17
CA ASP A 42 -3.71 3.48 -1.72
C ASP A 42 -2.92 2.24 -2.12
N ILE A 43 -3.29 1.10 -1.56
CA ILE A 43 -2.69 -0.20 -1.84
C ILE A 43 -3.70 -1.02 -2.62
N THR A 44 -3.37 -1.31 -3.87
CA THR A 44 -4.14 -2.18 -4.75
C THR A 44 -3.37 -3.48 -4.95
N LEU A 45 -3.98 -4.59 -4.59
CA LEU A 45 -3.53 -5.93 -4.91
C LEU A 45 -4.46 -6.52 -5.97
N ASP A 46 -3.95 -6.63 -7.20
CA ASP A 46 -4.70 -7.22 -8.29
C ASP A 46 -4.32 -8.70 -8.49
N ILE A 47 -5.24 -9.59 -8.11
CA ILE A 47 -5.13 -11.04 -8.27
C ILE A 47 -6.38 -11.56 -9.01
N TYR A 48 -6.89 -12.76 -8.70
CA TYR A 48 -8.20 -13.19 -9.22
C TYR A 48 -9.35 -12.23 -8.90
N LYS A 49 -9.20 -11.42 -7.84
CA LYS A 49 -10.08 -10.33 -7.44
C LYS A 49 -9.20 -9.17 -6.98
N THR A 50 -9.59 -7.95 -7.32
CA THR A 50 -8.91 -6.74 -6.83
C THR A 50 -9.26 -6.49 -5.36
N PHE A 51 -8.22 -6.27 -4.56
CA PHE A 51 -8.33 -5.82 -3.18
C PHE A 51 -7.70 -4.44 -3.05
N ASP A 52 -8.50 -3.48 -2.57
CA ASP A 52 -8.07 -2.11 -2.35
C ASP A 52 -8.16 -1.79 -0.86
N THR A 53 -7.10 -1.20 -0.33
CA THR A 53 -7.07 -0.66 1.03
C THR A 53 -6.27 0.63 1.06
N ARG A 54 -6.45 1.43 2.12
CA ARG A 54 -5.74 2.68 2.29
C ARG A 54 -5.09 2.70 3.66
N ILE A 55 -3.79 2.96 3.69
CA ILE A 55 -2.99 2.90 4.92
C ILE A 55 -2.04 4.07 5.05
N CYS A 56 -1.61 4.36 6.27
CA CYS A 56 -0.40 5.13 6.53
C CYS A 56 0.58 4.32 7.37
N VAL A 57 1.87 4.55 7.15
CA VAL A 57 2.94 4.09 8.02
C VAL A 57 3.27 5.23 8.99
N VAL A 58 2.99 5.07 10.27
CA VAL A 58 3.30 6.07 11.30
C VAL A 58 4.37 5.56 12.25
N GLU A 59 5.16 6.47 12.81
CA GLU A 59 6.12 6.13 13.87
C GLU A 59 5.62 6.68 15.20
N HIS A 60 5.43 5.79 16.16
CA HIS A 60 4.96 6.13 17.49
C HIS A 60 5.81 5.38 18.52
N ASN A 61 6.42 6.11 19.46
CA ASN A 61 7.33 5.55 20.48
C ASN A 61 8.45 4.68 19.87
N ASN A 62 9.08 5.15 18.78
CA ASN A 62 10.10 4.43 18.00
C ASN A 62 9.65 3.08 17.41
N LYS A 63 8.34 2.85 17.30
CA LYS A 63 7.75 1.69 16.62
C LYS A 63 6.99 2.14 15.39
N LEU A 64 7.13 1.38 14.31
CA LEU A 64 6.32 1.57 13.12
C LEU A 64 4.97 0.90 13.33
N GLU A 65 3.91 1.65 13.11
CA GLU A 65 2.52 1.20 13.17
C GLU A 65 1.87 1.46 11.80
N ILE A 66 0.95 0.57 11.40
CA ILE A 66 0.09 0.78 10.24
C ILE A 66 -1.26 1.26 10.75
N ARG A 67 -1.78 2.34 10.18
CA ARG A 67 -3.11 2.89 10.49
C ARG A 67 -3.93 3.07 9.22
N GLU A 68 -5.24 3.07 9.36
CA GLU A 68 -6.17 3.44 8.29
C GLU A 68 -6.53 4.93 8.44
N PRO A 69 -6.46 5.74 7.36
CA PRO A 69 -6.87 7.13 7.41
C PRO A 69 -8.40 7.24 7.44
N GLU A 70 -8.91 8.31 8.05
CA GLU A 70 -10.33 8.64 7.95
C GLU A 70 -10.72 8.91 6.47
N PRO A 71 -11.98 8.68 6.09
CA PRO A 71 -12.43 8.92 4.72
C PRO A 71 -12.12 10.35 4.25
N GLY A 72 -11.39 10.47 3.15
CA GLY A 72 -10.99 11.76 2.57
C GLY A 72 -9.71 12.38 3.12
N GLU A 73 -9.13 11.85 4.20
CA GLU A 73 -7.87 12.35 4.75
C GLU A 73 -6.66 11.87 3.94
N THR A 74 -5.59 12.66 3.87
CA THR A 74 -4.33 12.30 3.18
C THR A 74 -3.23 11.86 4.14
N THR A 75 -3.52 11.81 5.44
CA THR A 75 -2.60 11.46 6.52
C THR A 75 -3.36 10.67 7.61
N CYS A 76 -2.65 10.06 8.56
CA CYS A 76 -3.25 9.35 9.68
C CYS A 76 -3.00 10.14 10.98
N LYS A 77 -4.07 10.51 11.69
CA LYS A 77 -3.96 11.24 12.95
C LYS A 77 -3.53 10.33 14.11
#